data_AF-A0A1I5UTE6-F1
#
_entry.id   AF-A0A1I5UTE6-F1
#
_cell.length_a   1.000
_cell.length_b   1.000
_cell.length_c   1.000
_cell.angle_alpha   90.00
_cell.angle_beta   90.00
_cell.angle_gamma   90.00
#
_symmetry.space_group_name_H-M   'P 1'
#
loop_
_entity.id
_entity.type
_entity.pdbx_description
1 polymer ?
#
loop_
_entity_poly.entity_id
_entity_poly.type
_entity_poly.pdbx_seq_one_letter_code
_entity_poly.pdbx_strand_id
1 'polypeptide(L)'
;MTLKINLIKAISYLITKLAGAGFLLFVISIYLLLSFGKDMYEFVEGISSGFLWIIVFGYGILCSLLIDLWVFKVPNTSLTVKILLYILAGYGFFIITLDVSFMLFAGTIGALCSLIFYVGTLLSFRFQSFKYVFSIVVPLIIIILMDVDFTEKEQWIEVKSETSYTATFDHFNGKHEIPILAKTDQTITLSYDFNPTNDGGHGFYMLNGKNKLVGLTEVSEEVLKLEVQKAGVYRMVVTGDDVKGNFKVKWSISETY
;
A
#
# COMPACT_ATOMS: atom_id res chain seq x y z
N MET A 1 -8.58 32.13 -28.26
CA MET A 1 -7.12 31.89 -28.27
C MET A 1 -6.51 31.97 -26.87
N THR A 2 -6.82 33.02 -26.10
CA THR A 2 -6.34 33.26 -24.72
C THR A 2 -6.68 32.14 -23.72
N LEU A 3 -7.90 31.60 -23.78
CA LEU A 3 -8.34 30.50 -22.91
C LEU A 3 -7.48 29.23 -23.08
N LYS A 4 -7.15 28.87 -24.32
CA LYS A 4 -6.31 27.69 -24.63
C LYS A 4 -4.88 27.85 -24.07
N ILE A 5 -4.32 29.05 -24.19
CA ILE A 5 -2.96 29.36 -23.67
C ILE A 5 -2.94 29.28 -22.15
N ASN A 6 -3.96 29.81 -21.46
CA ASN A 6 -4.06 29.73 -20.01
C ASN A 6 -4.24 28.29 -19.51
N LEU A 7 -5.02 27.49 -20.23
CA LEU A 7 -5.21 26.07 -19.92
C LEU A 7 -3.90 25.28 -20.06
N ILE A 8 -3.14 25.48 -21.15
CA ILE A 8 -1.84 24.80 -21.36
C ILE A 8 -0.85 25.15 -20.25
N LYS A 9 -0.80 26.43 -19.83
CA LYS A 9 0.04 26.86 -18.72
C LYS A 9 -0.37 26.23 -17.39
N ALA A 10 -1.67 26.16 -17.12
CA ALA A 10 -2.20 25.52 -15.92
C ALA A 10 -1.88 24.01 -15.89
N ILE A 11 -2.06 23.31 -17.01
CA ILE A 11 -1.72 21.89 -17.14
C ILE A 11 -0.21 21.68 -16.94
N SER A 12 0.63 22.46 -17.63
CA SER A 12 2.08 22.36 -17.48
C SER A 12 2.53 22.58 -16.03
N TYR A 13 1.89 23.54 -15.34
CA TYR A 13 2.11 23.78 -13.92
C TYR A 13 1.66 22.58 -13.05
N LEU A 14 0.48 22.01 -13.27
CA LEU A 14 0.04 20.82 -12.54
C LEU A 14 0.98 19.62 -12.76
N ILE A 15 1.51 19.45 -13.98
CA ILE A 15 2.51 18.41 -14.28
C ILE A 15 3.77 18.60 -13.41
N THR A 16 4.17 19.83 -13.07
CA THR A 16 5.30 20.04 -12.12
C THR A 16 5.01 19.49 -10.72
N LYS A 17 3.76 19.56 -10.28
CA LYS A 17 3.32 19.01 -8.98
C LYS A 17 3.27 17.49 -9.01
N LEU A 18 2.78 16.93 -10.12
CA LEU A 18 2.83 15.49 -10.37
C LEU A 18 4.28 14.98 -10.43
N ALA A 19 5.19 15.75 -11.03
CA ALA A 19 6.62 15.40 -11.05
C ALA A 19 7.24 15.44 -9.64
N GLY A 20 6.89 16.42 -8.81
CA GLY A 20 7.27 16.43 -7.39
C GLY A 20 6.78 15.21 -6.64
N ALA A 21 5.51 14.84 -6.84
CA ALA A 21 4.89 13.66 -6.23
C ALA A 21 5.57 12.36 -6.68
N GLY A 22 5.76 12.17 -7.99
CA GLY A 22 6.40 10.97 -8.53
C GLY A 22 7.89 10.88 -8.22
N PHE A 23 8.59 12.00 -8.05
CA PHE A 23 9.97 11.99 -7.54
C PHE A 23 10.02 11.56 -6.08
N LEU A 24 9.10 12.04 -5.23
CA LEU A 24 8.99 11.56 -3.86
C LEU A 24 8.66 10.05 -3.84
N LEU A 25 7.69 9.62 -4.65
CA LEU A 25 7.34 8.20 -4.78
C LEU A 25 8.56 7.37 -5.18
N PHE A 26 9.35 7.82 -6.16
CA PHE A 26 10.58 7.14 -6.58
C PHE A 26 11.58 6.96 -5.43
N VAL A 27 11.81 8.01 -4.64
CA VAL A 27 12.72 7.96 -3.49
C VAL A 27 12.20 6.98 -2.44
N ILE A 28 10.90 6.99 -2.16
CA ILE A 28 10.27 6.01 -1.26
C ILE A 28 10.41 4.60 -1.82
N SER A 29 10.18 4.39 -3.12
CA SER A 29 10.35 3.08 -3.77
C SER A 29 11.79 2.57 -3.65
N ILE A 30 12.80 3.42 -3.86
CA ILE A 30 14.21 3.04 -3.64
C ILE A 30 14.42 2.64 -2.18
N TYR A 31 13.93 3.44 -1.23
CA TYR A 31 14.06 3.13 0.19
C TYR A 31 13.43 1.79 0.55
N LEU A 32 12.21 1.51 0.07
CA LEU A 32 11.52 0.24 0.30
C LEU A 32 12.29 -0.93 -0.31
N LEU A 33 12.75 -0.81 -1.55
CA LEU A 33 13.52 -1.85 -2.22
C LEU A 33 14.85 -2.12 -1.51
N LEU A 34 15.50 -1.08 -0.96
CA LEU A 34 16.70 -1.27 -0.13
C LEU A 34 16.38 -1.90 1.23
N SER A 35 15.20 -1.65 1.78
CA SER A 35 14.79 -2.15 3.10
C SER A 35 14.37 -3.62 3.06
N PHE A 36 13.59 -4.02 2.05
CA PHE A 36 13.15 -5.40 1.82
C PHE A 36 14.17 -6.22 1.03
N GLY A 37 15.24 -5.59 0.54
CA GLY A 37 16.30 -6.27 -0.19
C GLY A 37 15.86 -6.77 -1.57
N LYS A 38 15.89 -8.09 -1.79
CA LYS A 38 15.48 -8.71 -3.06
C LYS A 38 14.03 -9.20 -3.06
N ASP A 39 13.31 -9.01 -1.95
CA ASP A 39 11.91 -9.40 -1.85
C ASP A 39 11.03 -8.44 -2.66
N MET A 40 10.64 -8.89 -3.85
CA MET A 40 9.76 -8.13 -4.74
C MET A 40 8.30 -8.19 -4.30
N TYR A 41 7.90 -9.24 -3.56
CA TYR A 41 6.55 -9.36 -3.03
C TYR A 41 6.30 -8.30 -1.96
N GLU A 42 7.18 -8.21 -0.96
CA GLU A 42 7.08 -7.18 0.10
C GLU A 42 7.19 -5.76 -0.46
N PHE A 43 8.09 -5.55 -1.42
CA PHE A 43 8.21 -4.26 -2.11
C PHE A 43 6.89 -3.83 -2.76
N VAL A 44 6.25 -4.73 -3.51
CA VAL A 44 4.99 -4.44 -4.19
C VAL A 44 3.86 -4.26 -3.19
N GLU A 45 3.75 -5.10 -2.16
CA GLU A 45 2.71 -4.97 -1.14
C GLU A 45 2.84 -3.63 -0.39
N GLY A 46 4.08 -3.23 -0.06
CA GLY A 46 4.39 -1.96 0.58
C GLY A 46 4.03 -0.73 -0.28
N ILE A 47 4.44 -0.72 -1.56
CA ILE A 47 4.15 0.42 -2.46
C ILE A 47 2.68 0.46 -2.90
N SER A 48 1.97 -0.66 -2.81
CA SER A 48 0.54 -0.78 -3.16
C SER A 48 -0.40 -0.16 -2.13
N SER A 49 0.12 0.28 -0.98
CA SER A 49 -0.68 0.93 0.06
C SER A 49 -1.40 2.17 -0.48
N GLY A 50 -2.72 2.09 -0.61
CA GLY A 50 -3.54 3.22 -1.08
C GLY A 50 -3.38 4.48 -0.23
N PHE A 51 -3.06 4.32 1.05
CA PHE A 51 -2.75 5.44 1.95
C PHE A 51 -1.51 6.22 1.51
N LEU A 52 -0.45 5.52 1.09
CA LEU A 52 0.78 6.14 0.56
C LEU A 52 0.46 7.00 -0.67
N TRP A 53 -0.31 6.46 -1.62
CA TRP A 53 -0.71 7.18 -2.83
C TRP A 53 -1.55 8.43 -2.52
N ILE A 54 -2.51 8.32 -1.59
CA ILE A 54 -3.34 9.45 -1.16
C ILE A 54 -2.48 10.54 -0.51
N ILE A 55 -1.50 10.17 0.32
CA ILE A 55 -0.60 11.16 0.94
C ILE A 55 0.31 11.82 -0.10
N VAL A 56 0.96 11.04 -0.95
CA VAL A 56 1.95 11.57 -1.91
C VAL A 56 1.30 12.42 -3.00
N PHE A 57 0.24 11.91 -3.64
CA PHE A 57 -0.42 12.60 -4.76
C PHE A 57 -1.60 13.46 -4.34
N GLY A 58 -2.33 13.10 -3.29
CA GLY A 58 -3.44 13.90 -2.80
C GLY A 58 -2.97 15.02 -1.89
N TYR A 59 -2.51 14.66 -0.69
CA TYR A 59 -2.12 15.61 0.35
C TYR A 59 -0.92 16.48 -0.09
N GLY A 60 0.15 15.86 -0.61
CA GLY A 60 1.37 16.57 -1.03
C GLY A 60 1.11 17.62 -2.12
N ILE A 61 0.34 17.27 -3.16
CA ILE A 61 -0.03 18.21 -4.22
C ILE A 61 -0.91 19.34 -3.66
N LEU A 62 -1.94 19.01 -2.86
CA LEU A 62 -2.83 20.01 -2.28
C LEU A 62 -2.05 21.03 -1.43
N CYS A 63 -1.18 20.56 -0.53
CA CYS A 63 -0.32 21.42 0.28
C CYS A 63 0.59 22.29 -0.59
N SER A 64 1.21 21.72 -1.62
CA SER A 64 2.07 22.47 -2.54
C SER A 64 1.31 23.59 -3.26
N LEU A 65 0.06 23.35 -3.68
CA LEU A 65 -0.80 24.36 -4.30
C LEU A 65 -1.18 25.47 -3.32
N LEU A 66 -1.50 25.12 -2.08
CA LEU A 66 -1.82 26.11 -1.03
C LEU A 66 -0.61 26.98 -0.68
N ILE A 67 0.59 26.38 -0.60
CA ILE A 67 1.84 27.12 -0.36
C ILE A 67 2.11 28.09 -1.52
N ASP A 68 1.98 27.64 -2.76
CA ASP A 68 2.21 28.51 -3.92
C ASP A 68 1.15 29.62 -4.02
N LEU A 69 -0.10 29.35 -3.65
CA LEU A 69 -1.15 30.37 -3.54
C LEU A 69 -0.83 31.41 -2.45
N TRP A 70 -0.28 30.96 -1.31
CA TRP A 70 0.16 31.86 -0.23
C TRP A 70 1.30 32.76 -0.70
N VAL A 71 2.34 32.17 -1.31
CA VAL A 71 3.50 32.89 -1.85
C VAL A 71 3.06 33.90 -2.92
N PHE A 72 2.06 33.57 -3.73
CA PHE A 72 1.49 34.49 -4.71
C PHE A 72 0.74 35.66 -4.08
N LYS A 73 -0.03 35.43 -3.01
CA LYS A 73 -0.81 36.48 -2.33
C LYS A 73 0.01 37.38 -1.42
N VAL A 74 1.11 36.87 -0.85
CA VAL A 74 1.97 37.59 0.08
C VAL A 74 3.28 37.96 -0.64
N PRO A 75 3.35 39.15 -1.27
CA PRO A 75 4.57 39.60 -1.95
C PRO A 75 5.74 39.67 -0.96
N ASN A 76 6.96 39.43 -1.47
CA ASN A 76 8.22 39.33 -0.69
C ASN A 76 8.37 38.08 0.20
N THR A 77 7.59 37.02 -0.03
CA THR A 77 7.85 35.73 0.64
C THR A 77 9.22 35.18 0.21
N SER A 78 10.16 35.07 1.15
CA SER A 78 11.51 34.57 0.88
C SER A 78 11.54 33.05 0.66
N LEU A 79 12.61 32.55 0.05
CA LEU A 79 12.82 31.10 -0.12
C LEU A 79 12.78 30.36 1.22
N THR A 80 13.35 30.96 2.28
CA THR A 80 13.34 30.38 3.64
C THR A 80 11.92 30.18 4.16
N VAL A 81 11.04 31.18 3.99
CA VAL A 81 9.64 31.05 4.42
C VAL A 81 8.94 29.94 3.64
N LYS A 82 9.21 29.83 2.33
CA LYS A 82 8.65 28.74 1.52
C LYS A 82 9.09 27.37 2.03
N ILE A 83 10.38 27.19 2.33
CA ILE A 83 10.92 25.94 2.91
C ILE A 83 10.25 25.63 4.26
N LEU A 84 10.11 26.62 5.14
CA LEU A 84 9.42 26.44 6.42
C LEU A 84 7.95 26.03 6.24
N LEU A 85 7.24 26.58 5.26
CA LEU A 85 5.87 26.18 4.96
C LEU A 85 5.79 24.71 4.51
N TYR A 86 6.76 24.21 3.74
CA TYR A 86 6.82 22.79 3.39
C TYR A 86 7.10 21.91 4.61
N ILE A 87 8.02 22.32 5.50
CA ILE A 87 8.29 21.61 6.76
C ILE A 87 7.00 21.53 7.58
N LEU A 88 6.32 22.66 7.79
CA LEU A 88 5.05 22.71 8.53
C LEU A 88 3.96 21.84 7.89
N ALA A 89 3.87 21.81 6.55
CA ALA A 89 2.96 20.92 5.84
C ALA A 89 3.33 19.44 6.07
N GLY A 90 4.61 19.09 6.11
CA GLY A 90 5.06 17.74 6.43
C GLY A 90 4.64 17.27 7.83
N TYR A 91 4.71 18.16 8.82
CA TYR A 91 4.19 17.89 10.17
C TYR A 91 2.66 17.89 10.22
N GLY A 92 2.01 18.75 9.43
CA GLY A 92 0.57 19.03 9.51
C GLY A 92 -0.32 17.80 9.44
N PHE A 93 0.09 16.77 8.70
CA PHE A 93 -0.62 15.50 8.63
C PHE A 93 -0.68 14.75 9.97
N PHE A 94 0.41 14.82 10.75
CA PHE A 94 0.56 14.07 12.00
C PHE A 94 0.14 14.88 13.24
N ILE A 95 -0.17 16.17 13.11
CA ILE A 95 -0.63 17.00 14.25
C ILE A 95 -1.94 16.45 14.85
N ILE A 96 -2.75 15.77 14.06
CA ILE A 96 -4.03 15.19 14.51
C ILE A 96 -3.82 14.01 15.48
N THR A 97 -2.63 13.39 15.48
CA THR A 97 -2.34 12.29 16.41
C THR A 97 -2.06 12.83 17.80
N LEU A 98 -2.77 12.33 18.81
CA LEU A 98 -2.66 12.78 20.22
C LEU A 98 -1.35 12.32 20.90
N ASP A 99 -0.49 11.56 20.21
CA ASP A 99 0.81 11.12 20.70
C ASP A 99 1.92 12.05 20.20
N VAL A 100 2.57 12.75 21.13
CA VAL A 100 3.65 13.70 20.84
C VAL A 100 4.89 13.01 20.30
N SER A 101 5.25 11.82 20.80
CA SER A 101 6.45 11.09 20.37
C SER A 101 6.28 10.62 18.92
N PHE A 102 5.11 10.06 18.61
CA PHE A 102 4.79 9.66 17.25
C PHE A 102 4.74 10.87 16.32
N MET A 103 4.11 11.97 16.74
CA MET A 103 4.05 13.21 15.95
C MET A 103 5.45 13.76 15.64
N LEU A 104 6.38 13.74 16.59
CA LEU A 104 7.75 14.20 16.37
C LEU A 104 8.49 13.29 15.37
N PHE A 105 8.40 11.98 15.53
CA PHE A 105 9.08 11.03 14.65
C PHE A 105 8.49 11.05 13.23
N ALA A 106 7.18 10.80 13.11
CA ALA A 106 6.49 10.75 11.83
C ALA A 106 6.45 12.12 11.15
N GLY A 107 6.30 13.21 11.92
CA GLY A 107 6.36 14.58 11.42
C GLY A 107 7.72 14.95 10.85
N THR A 108 8.82 14.47 11.44
CA THR A 108 10.17 14.68 10.89
C THR A 108 10.32 13.96 9.54
N ILE A 109 9.85 12.72 9.44
CA ILE A 109 9.82 11.98 8.16
C ILE A 109 8.93 12.71 7.14
N GLY A 110 7.76 13.18 7.56
CA GLY A 110 6.84 13.97 6.74
C GLY A 110 7.47 15.26 6.21
N ALA A 111 8.23 15.97 7.05
CA ALA A 111 8.98 17.17 6.66
C ALA A 111 10.09 16.85 5.66
N LEU A 112 10.82 15.73 5.84
CA LEU A 112 11.81 15.30 4.85
C LEU A 112 11.13 14.98 3.51
N CYS A 113 10.03 14.25 3.53
CA CYS A 113 9.23 13.93 2.34
C CYS A 113 8.72 15.19 1.63
N SER A 114 8.22 16.18 2.37
CA SER A 114 7.72 17.43 1.79
C SER A 114 8.83 18.26 1.15
N LEU A 115 10.04 18.23 1.71
CA LEU A 115 11.22 18.87 1.12
C LEU A 115 11.68 18.15 -0.15
N ILE A 116 11.71 16.81 -0.16
CA ILE A 116 12.02 16.01 -1.36
C ILE A 116 11.00 16.31 -2.47
N PHE A 117 9.71 16.35 -2.14
CA PHE A 117 8.65 16.76 -3.06
C PHE A 117 8.91 18.16 -3.63
N TYR A 118 9.29 19.12 -2.77
CA TYR A 118 9.56 20.49 -3.19
C TYR A 118 10.77 20.56 -4.13
N VAL A 119 11.84 19.84 -3.84
CA VAL A 119 13.01 19.72 -4.72
C VAL A 119 12.61 19.13 -6.07
N GLY A 120 11.82 18.05 -6.09
CA GLY A 120 11.30 17.47 -7.33
C GLY A 120 10.48 18.47 -8.15
N THR A 121 9.66 19.28 -7.47
CA THR A 121 8.90 20.36 -8.10
C THR A 121 9.83 21.41 -8.73
N LEU A 122 10.87 21.86 -8.01
CA LEU A 122 11.86 22.82 -8.53
C LEU A 122 12.63 22.27 -9.74
N LEU A 123 13.09 21.02 -9.68
CA LEU A 123 13.80 20.36 -10.77
C LEU A 123 12.92 20.24 -12.02
N SER A 124 11.63 19.99 -11.86
CA SER A 124 10.69 19.87 -12.98
C SER A 124 10.45 21.19 -13.73
N PHE A 125 10.61 22.34 -13.07
CA PHE A 125 10.59 23.64 -13.75
C PHE A 125 11.83 23.84 -14.63
N ARG A 126 12.98 23.30 -14.22
CA ARG A 126 14.26 23.48 -14.91
C ARG A 126 14.47 22.45 -16.02
N PHE A 127 14.10 21.20 -15.81
CA PHE A 127 14.42 20.08 -16.70
C PHE A 127 13.15 19.41 -17.23
N GLN A 128 12.89 19.54 -18.54
CA GLN A 128 11.69 18.95 -19.16
C GLN A 128 11.70 17.42 -19.08
N SER A 129 12.85 16.78 -19.24
CA SER A 129 13.00 15.32 -19.10
C SER A 129 12.61 14.87 -17.70
N PHE A 130 13.16 15.50 -16.66
CA PHE A 130 12.82 15.24 -15.26
C PHE A 130 11.32 15.34 -15.03
N LYS A 131 10.70 16.43 -15.52
CA LYS A 131 9.26 16.66 -15.38
C LYS A 131 8.45 15.48 -15.90
N TYR A 132 8.65 15.07 -17.16
CA TYR A 132 7.85 14.00 -17.77
C TYR A 132 8.17 12.61 -17.22
N VAL A 133 9.44 12.33 -16.91
CA VAL A 133 9.85 11.05 -16.32
C VAL A 133 9.16 10.84 -14.96
N PHE A 134 9.24 11.82 -14.07
CA PHE A 134 8.67 11.67 -12.74
C PHE A 134 7.16 11.91 -12.68
N SER A 135 6.57 12.68 -13.60
CA SER A 135 5.11 12.86 -13.60
C SER A 135 4.34 11.70 -14.24
N ILE A 136 4.97 10.96 -15.16
CA ILE A 136 4.28 9.94 -15.98
C ILE A 136 5.01 8.60 -15.91
N VAL A 137 6.27 8.55 -16.35
CA VAL A 137 6.99 7.28 -16.55
C VAL A 137 7.15 6.49 -15.25
N VAL A 138 7.64 7.15 -14.19
CA VAL A 138 7.86 6.50 -12.90
C VAL A 138 6.56 6.00 -12.26
N PRO A 139 5.51 6.83 -12.08
CA PRO A 139 4.24 6.34 -11.56
C PRO A 139 3.64 5.21 -12.39
N LEU A 140 3.75 5.28 -13.73
CA LEU A 140 3.25 4.24 -14.61
C LEU A 140 3.99 2.91 -14.43
N ILE A 141 5.32 2.92 -14.34
CA ILE A 141 6.11 1.72 -14.06
C ILE A 141 5.69 1.10 -12.73
N ILE A 142 5.53 1.92 -11.68
CA ILE A 142 5.12 1.40 -10.37
C ILE A 142 3.71 0.81 -10.43
N ILE A 143 2.76 1.46 -11.11
CA ILE A 143 1.40 0.90 -11.32
C ILE A 143 1.46 -0.45 -12.05
N ILE A 144 2.31 -0.59 -13.07
CA ILE A 144 2.49 -1.85 -13.77
C ILE A 144 3.07 -2.92 -12.83
N LEU A 145 4.07 -2.58 -12.03
CA LEU A 145 4.65 -3.51 -11.05
C LEU A 145 3.63 -3.97 -10.00
N MET A 146 2.70 -3.10 -9.59
CA MET A 146 1.65 -3.43 -8.63
C MET A 146 0.65 -4.49 -9.13
N ASP A 147 0.56 -4.72 -10.44
CA ASP A 147 -0.32 -5.73 -11.04
C ASP A 147 0.38 -7.08 -11.24
N VAL A 148 1.70 -7.14 -11.04
CA VAL A 148 2.48 -8.38 -11.19
C VAL A 148 2.40 -9.18 -9.89
N ASP A 149 2.03 -10.45 -10.00
CA ASP A 149 2.10 -11.40 -8.89
C ASP A 149 3.55 -11.87 -8.70
N PHE A 150 4.18 -11.38 -7.65
CA PHE A 150 5.54 -11.77 -7.23
C PHE A 150 5.55 -12.92 -6.23
N THR A 151 4.43 -13.63 -6.06
CA THR A 151 4.39 -14.80 -5.18
C THR A 151 5.35 -15.89 -5.67
N GLU A 152 6.29 -16.28 -4.82
CA GLU A 152 7.23 -17.36 -5.03
C GLU A 152 6.76 -18.63 -4.32
N LYS A 153 6.71 -19.75 -5.05
CA LYS A 153 6.35 -21.07 -4.54
C LYS A 153 7.29 -22.10 -5.12
N GLU A 154 8.13 -22.70 -4.29
CA GLU A 154 9.05 -23.77 -4.71
C GLU A 154 8.69 -25.10 -4.07
N GLN A 155 8.77 -26.17 -4.87
CA GLN A 155 8.37 -27.53 -4.49
C GLN A 155 6.97 -27.59 -3.85
N TRP A 156 6.05 -26.81 -4.39
CA TRP A 156 4.68 -26.70 -3.89
C TRP A 156 3.84 -27.94 -4.25
N ILE A 157 3.56 -28.77 -3.25
CA ILE A 157 2.71 -29.95 -3.36
C ILE A 157 1.41 -29.68 -2.62
N GLU A 158 0.30 -29.62 -3.35
CA GLU A 158 -1.03 -29.36 -2.79
C GLU A 158 -1.96 -30.57 -2.86
N VAL A 159 -2.77 -30.74 -1.81
CA VAL A 159 -3.87 -31.70 -1.73
C VAL A 159 -5.12 -30.94 -1.32
N LYS A 160 -6.10 -30.89 -2.23
CA LYS A 160 -7.37 -30.21 -2.03
C LYS A 160 -8.52 -31.21 -1.93
N SER A 161 -9.40 -31.01 -0.96
CA SER A 161 -10.70 -31.67 -0.85
C SER A 161 -11.83 -30.64 -0.81
N GLU A 162 -13.08 -31.10 -0.61
CA GLU A 162 -14.25 -30.23 -0.49
C GLU A 162 -14.25 -29.36 0.78
N THR A 163 -13.53 -29.79 1.82
CA THR A 163 -13.54 -29.19 3.16
C THR A 163 -12.15 -29.01 3.75
N SER A 164 -11.10 -29.26 2.97
CA SER A 164 -9.73 -29.07 3.43
C SER A 164 -8.77 -28.75 2.29
N TYR A 165 -7.68 -28.09 2.64
CA TYR A 165 -6.57 -27.81 1.76
C TYR A 165 -5.28 -28.01 2.55
N THR A 166 -4.34 -28.78 1.99
CA THR A 166 -3.02 -29.00 2.58
C THR A 166 -1.98 -28.65 1.53
N ALA A 167 -0.94 -27.92 1.91
CA ALA A 167 0.21 -27.67 1.05
C ALA A 167 1.52 -27.94 1.81
N THR A 168 2.49 -28.48 1.10
CA THR A 168 3.89 -28.62 1.55
C THR A 168 4.79 -27.95 0.52
N PHE A 169 5.80 -27.22 0.97
CA PHE A 169 6.66 -26.40 0.11
C PHE A 169 8.06 -26.25 0.71
N ASP A 170 9.06 -26.11 -0.16
CA ASP A 170 10.43 -25.82 0.25
C ASP A 170 10.69 -24.32 0.42
N HIS A 171 9.93 -23.49 -0.28
CA HIS A 171 9.96 -22.02 -0.17
C HIS A 171 8.59 -21.46 -0.53
N PHE A 172 8.07 -20.56 0.30
CA PHE A 172 6.86 -19.80 0.06
C PHE A 172 7.07 -18.36 0.53
N ASN A 173 7.01 -17.43 -0.42
CA ASN A 173 7.00 -16.02 -0.16
C ASN A 173 5.88 -15.39 -0.98
N GLY A 174 4.87 -14.82 -0.33
CA GLY A 174 3.71 -14.24 -1.00
C GLY A 174 2.38 -14.75 -0.46
N LYS A 175 1.40 -14.95 -1.34
CA LYS A 175 0.03 -15.33 -0.95
C LYS A 175 -0.55 -16.52 -1.70
N HIS A 176 -1.46 -17.23 -1.05
CA HIS A 176 -2.25 -18.28 -1.67
C HIS A 176 -3.71 -18.20 -1.23
N GLU A 177 -4.62 -18.14 -2.21
CA GLU A 177 -6.05 -17.98 -1.96
C GLU A 177 -6.79 -19.32 -2.06
N ILE A 178 -7.53 -19.66 -1.01
CA ILE A 178 -8.38 -20.86 -0.93
C ILE A 178 -9.85 -20.39 -0.96
N PRO A 179 -10.58 -20.59 -2.08
CA PRO A 179 -11.96 -20.17 -2.19
C PRO A 179 -12.91 -21.12 -1.45
N ILE A 180 -13.83 -20.54 -0.68
CA ILE A 180 -14.87 -21.20 0.12
C ILE A 180 -16.21 -20.58 -0.27
N LEU A 181 -17.09 -21.37 -0.87
CA LEU A 181 -18.44 -20.92 -1.24
C LEU A 181 -19.37 -20.98 -0.04
N ALA A 182 -20.00 -19.86 0.32
CA ALA A 182 -20.99 -19.83 1.40
C ALA A 182 -22.23 -18.99 1.03
N LYS A 183 -23.36 -19.32 1.66
CA LYS A 183 -24.66 -18.64 1.52
C LYS A 183 -24.89 -17.71 2.70
N THR A 184 -25.81 -16.75 2.51
CA THR A 184 -26.28 -15.87 3.59
C THR A 184 -26.77 -16.70 4.78
N ASP A 185 -26.49 -16.22 5.99
CA ASP A 185 -26.87 -16.83 7.26
C ASP A 185 -26.22 -18.20 7.52
N GLN A 186 -25.14 -18.54 6.81
CA GLN A 186 -24.28 -19.66 7.17
C GLN A 186 -23.12 -19.21 8.06
N THR A 187 -22.58 -20.13 8.84
CA THR A 187 -21.36 -19.93 9.61
C THR A 187 -20.24 -20.77 8.99
N ILE A 188 -19.13 -20.12 8.64
CA ILE A 188 -17.89 -20.82 8.25
C ILE A 188 -17.07 -20.99 9.53
N THR A 189 -16.77 -22.24 9.88
CA THR A 189 -15.81 -22.58 10.94
C THR A 189 -14.53 -23.07 10.30
N LEU A 190 -13.39 -22.49 10.67
CA LEU A 190 -12.07 -22.73 10.13
C LEU A 190 -11.19 -23.32 11.20
N SER A 191 -10.35 -24.28 10.82
CA SER A 191 -9.19 -24.71 11.60
C SER A 191 -7.95 -24.58 10.72
N TYR A 192 -6.92 -23.95 11.28
CA TYR A 192 -5.68 -23.65 10.58
C TYR A 192 -4.49 -24.12 11.41
N ASP A 193 -3.62 -24.87 10.76
CA ASP A 193 -2.38 -25.38 11.34
C ASP A 193 -1.24 -25.08 10.35
N PHE A 194 -0.21 -24.38 10.82
CA PHE A 194 0.97 -24.02 10.04
C PHE A 194 2.21 -24.51 10.76
N ASN A 195 2.99 -25.33 10.08
CA ASN A 195 4.17 -25.99 10.62
C ASN A 195 5.41 -25.49 9.86
N PRO A 196 5.95 -24.31 10.23
CA PRO A 196 7.18 -23.80 9.64
C PRO A 196 8.37 -24.65 10.11
N THR A 197 9.36 -24.80 9.25
CA THR A 197 10.61 -25.54 9.52
C THR A 197 11.84 -24.63 9.51
N ASN A 198 11.63 -23.33 9.29
CA ASN A 198 12.60 -22.25 9.41
C ASN A 198 11.95 -21.05 10.14
N ASP A 199 12.70 -19.98 10.33
CA ASP A 199 12.25 -18.76 11.03
C ASP A 199 11.41 -17.80 10.14
N GLY A 200 10.93 -18.28 8.99
CA GLY A 200 10.12 -17.49 8.05
C GLY A 200 8.75 -17.10 8.62
N GLY A 201 8.27 -15.94 8.21
CA GLY A 201 6.97 -15.41 8.61
C GLY A 201 5.81 -16.15 7.93
N HIS A 202 4.67 -16.21 8.60
CA HIS A 202 3.45 -16.76 8.02
C HIS A 202 2.22 -16.11 8.65
N GLY A 203 1.10 -16.23 7.96
CA GLY A 203 -0.16 -15.73 8.46
C GLY A 203 -1.32 -16.15 7.59
N PHE A 204 -2.50 -15.68 7.96
CA PHE A 204 -3.67 -15.78 7.11
C PHE A 204 -4.67 -14.67 7.44
N TYR A 205 -5.55 -14.40 6.50
CA TYR A 205 -6.71 -13.54 6.68
C TYR A 205 -7.83 -14.01 5.75
N MET A 206 -9.03 -13.43 5.92
CA MET A 206 -10.18 -13.80 5.10
C MET A 206 -10.73 -12.58 4.35
N LEU A 207 -11.05 -12.79 3.07
CA LEU A 207 -11.70 -11.83 2.20
C LEU A 207 -13.10 -12.32 1.83
N ASN A 208 -14.06 -11.40 1.75
CA ASN A 208 -15.35 -11.70 1.12
C ASN A 208 -15.27 -11.59 -0.41
N GLY A 209 -16.37 -11.91 -1.09
CA GLY A 209 -16.48 -11.84 -2.56
C GLY A 209 -16.24 -10.45 -3.18
N LYS A 210 -16.11 -9.39 -2.37
CA LYS A 210 -15.76 -8.03 -2.80
C LYS A 210 -14.31 -7.62 -2.46
N ASN A 211 -13.42 -8.58 -2.18
CA ASN A 211 -12.03 -8.31 -1.77
C ASN A 211 -11.91 -7.46 -0.51
N LYS A 212 -12.90 -7.50 0.39
CA LYS A 212 -12.81 -6.80 1.68
C LYS A 212 -12.46 -7.79 2.79
N LEU A 213 -11.53 -7.38 3.65
CA LEU A 213 -11.22 -8.08 4.90
C LEU A 213 -12.50 -8.27 5.72
N VAL A 214 -12.66 -9.48 6.24
CA VAL A 214 -13.74 -9.83 7.18
C VAL A 214 -13.13 -10.28 8.49
N GLY A 215 -13.73 -9.82 9.59
CA GLY A 215 -13.30 -10.22 10.93
C GLY A 215 -13.65 -11.68 11.21
N LEU A 216 -12.74 -12.38 11.87
CA LEU A 216 -12.94 -13.73 12.35
C LEU A 216 -13.08 -13.69 13.88
N THR A 217 -13.99 -14.48 14.42
CA THR A 217 -14.16 -14.65 15.87
C THR A 217 -13.45 -15.92 16.29
N GLU A 218 -12.48 -15.80 17.20
CA GLU A 218 -11.82 -16.96 17.80
C GLU A 218 -12.76 -17.65 18.79
N VAL A 219 -12.93 -18.96 18.63
CA VAL A 219 -13.82 -19.79 19.46
C VAL A 219 -13.03 -20.74 20.34
N SER A 220 -11.89 -21.20 19.85
CA SER A 220 -10.85 -21.90 20.61
C SER A 220 -9.51 -21.69 19.92
N GLU A 221 -8.44 -22.18 20.54
CA GLU A 221 -7.12 -22.26 19.93
C GLU A 221 -7.23 -22.86 18.52
N GLU A 222 -6.71 -22.15 17.53
CA GLU A 222 -6.69 -22.50 16.09
C GLU A 222 -8.07 -22.63 15.41
N VAL A 223 -9.18 -22.31 16.08
CA VAL A 223 -10.54 -22.41 15.53
C VAL A 223 -11.23 -21.06 15.46
N LEU A 224 -11.59 -20.68 14.24
CA LEU A 224 -12.13 -19.36 13.91
C LEU A 224 -13.49 -19.49 13.26
N LYS A 225 -14.38 -18.54 13.55
CA LYS A 225 -15.71 -18.48 12.95
C LYS A 225 -15.95 -17.18 12.20
N LEU A 226 -16.72 -17.29 11.13
CA LEU A 226 -17.23 -16.19 10.35
C LEU A 226 -18.72 -16.39 10.09
N GLU A 227 -19.53 -15.42 10.51
CA GLU A 227 -20.94 -15.34 10.16
C GLU A 227 -21.11 -14.70 8.77
N VAL A 228 -21.76 -15.41 7.86
CA VAL A 228 -21.87 -15.02 6.45
C VAL A 228 -23.05 -14.08 6.27
N GLN A 229 -22.76 -12.78 6.26
CA GLN A 229 -23.78 -11.75 6.06
C GLN A 229 -24.30 -11.69 4.61
N LYS A 230 -23.49 -12.15 3.65
CA LYS A 230 -23.85 -12.15 2.22
C LYS A 230 -23.29 -13.39 1.56
N ALA A 231 -24.16 -14.08 0.82
CA ALA A 231 -23.77 -15.17 -0.06
C ALA A 231 -22.67 -14.76 -1.04
N GLY A 232 -21.71 -15.65 -1.27
CA GLY A 232 -20.61 -15.44 -2.20
C GLY A 232 -19.44 -16.38 -1.96
N VAL A 233 -18.38 -16.18 -2.75
CA VAL A 233 -17.10 -16.86 -2.56
C VAL A 233 -16.28 -16.04 -1.58
N TYR A 234 -16.04 -16.61 -0.40
CA TYR A 234 -15.05 -16.10 0.54
C TYR A 234 -13.70 -16.72 0.20
N ARG A 235 -12.61 -16.00 0.47
CA ARG A 235 -11.25 -16.48 0.22
C ARG A 235 -10.48 -16.44 1.52
N MET A 236 -10.02 -17.58 1.97
CA MET A 236 -8.96 -17.61 2.96
C MET A 236 -7.64 -17.38 2.24
N VAL A 237 -6.92 -16.34 2.61
CA VAL A 237 -5.62 -16.02 2.05
C VAL A 237 -4.57 -16.42 3.05
N VAL A 238 -3.73 -17.37 2.69
CA VAL A 238 -2.55 -17.78 3.46
C VAL A 238 -1.35 -17.00 2.93
N THR A 239 -0.58 -16.40 3.83
CA THR A 239 0.63 -15.63 3.50
C THR A 239 1.87 -16.31 4.02
N GLY A 240 2.97 -16.19 3.28
CA GLY A 240 4.30 -16.61 3.69
C GLY A 240 5.31 -15.49 3.43
N ASP A 241 6.35 -15.44 4.25
CA ASP A 241 7.49 -14.53 4.15
C ASP A 241 8.75 -15.39 4.35
N ASP A 242 9.43 -15.69 3.24
CA ASP A 242 10.59 -16.59 3.15
C ASP A 242 10.45 -17.87 4.01
N VAL A 243 9.27 -18.51 3.96
CA VAL A 243 8.94 -19.64 4.85
C VAL A 243 9.02 -20.98 4.15
N LYS A 244 9.54 -21.97 4.86
CA LYS A 244 9.60 -23.38 4.46
C LYS A 244 8.75 -24.22 5.39
N GLY A 245 7.93 -25.13 4.86
CA GLY A 245 7.18 -26.07 5.69
C GLY A 245 5.91 -26.55 5.05
N ASN A 246 4.85 -26.64 5.85
CA ASN A 246 3.54 -27.04 5.39
C ASN A 246 2.44 -26.33 6.16
N PHE A 247 1.26 -26.26 5.56
CA PHE A 247 0.06 -25.84 6.27
C PHE A 247 -1.14 -26.68 5.88
N LYS A 248 -2.10 -26.69 6.79
CA LYS A 248 -3.38 -27.35 6.63
C LYS A 248 -4.50 -26.43 7.06
N VAL A 249 -5.46 -26.28 6.16
CA VAL A 249 -6.72 -25.61 6.43
C VAL A 249 -7.84 -26.64 6.36
N LYS A 250 -8.75 -26.60 7.33
CA LYS A 250 -10.04 -27.29 7.28
C LYS A 250 -11.15 -26.28 7.47
N TRP A 251 -12.26 -26.47 6.78
CA TRP A 251 -13.46 -25.66 6.98
C TRP A 251 -14.72 -26.51 7.00
N SER A 252 -15.71 -26.05 7.77
CA SER A 252 -17.06 -26.58 7.75
C SER A 252 -18.06 -25.43 7.66
N ILE A 253 -19.16 -25.68 6.94
CA ILE A 253 -20.24 -24.71 6.76
C ILE A 253 -21.49 -25.28 7.45
N SER A 254 -22.04 -24.52 8.38
CA SER A 254 -23.30 -24.86 9.05
C SER A 254 -24.31 -23.73 8.88
N GLU A 255 -25.60 -24.03 9.01
CA GLU A 255 -26.62 -22.97 9.13
C GLU A 255 -26.47 -22.28 10.50
N THR A 256 -26.74 -20.98 10.53
CA THR A 256 -26.79 -20.21 11.79
C THR A 256 -28.20 -20.40 12.38
N TYR A 257 -28.28 -20.95 13.59
CA TYR A 257 -29.53 -21.15 14.31
C TYR A 257 -30.02 -19.87 15.00
#